data_AF-R7PPI4-F1
#
_entry.id   AF-R7PPI4-F1
#
_cell.length_a   1.000
_cell.length_b   1.000
_cell.length_c   1.000
_cell.angle_alpha   90.00
_cell.angle_beta   90.00
_cell.angle_gamma   90.00
#
_symmetry.space_group_name_H-M   'P 1'
#
loop_
_entity.id
_entity.type
_entity.pdbx_description
1 polymer ?
#
loop_
_entity_poly.entity_id
_entity_poly.type
_entity_poly.pdbx_seq_one_letter_code
_entity_poly.pdbx_strand_id
1 'polypeptide(L)'
;MGILSATGLLCNRDRDALNLLGGAVLLMLIWKPLLLYDISFQLSASASLGILLFFRNVSSLLQKQNWIPFWVSEGIALAISAQLVTLPFVLYNFHAFPVYFILSNLLVTPFLEMALLLGLGASLLFLIVSPIAELFLYIADCFIGYGTAINQQIASLPYASLNLRGLTPLEVLGYYVLLLVIFFRKHLWEFKIGTWFTLLSTLLIGIGIIIEKLCMPSLVVSILDVSPAQVFIVQSIEKTILFIKLPGVIHPCLKEEIESYLSFKGIFSIDVLVLESSELKETTDFSLSIPIKSIWIKGINKENLPFCTQYPAIDRNVKRLMIGKNLRIHSVGNSWGIYNHDKGIMIDRGEFVTLKSKLPINHIVWIQDFYGFKPEILDDKIKVLHPEVIVFMEKEFIDEEYKNILSEGLKYPVLNSKDGCIILYCYHHWSSG
;
A
#
# COMPACT_ATOMS: atom_id res chain seq x y z
N MET A 1 7.46 28.92 7.04
CA MET A 1 8.40 29.73 6.22
C MET A 1 7.88 31.12 5.88
N GLY A 2 6.63 31.29 5.42
CA GLY A 2 6.10 32.61 5.04
C GLY A 2 6.27 33.70 6.11
N ILE A 3 5.94 33.40 7.37
CA ILE A 3 6.13 34.31 8.52
C ILE A 3 7.63 34.60 8.78
N LEU A 4 8.50 33.60 8.66
CA LEU A 4 9.95 33.76 8.84
C LEU A 4 10.60 34.54 7.69
N SER A 5 10.05 34.44 6.48
CA SER A 5 10.46 35.23 5.31
C SER A 5 10.01 36.68 5.45
N ALA A 6 8.74 36.90 5.82
CA ALA A 6 8.19 38.23 6.07
C ALA A 6 8.95 38.96 7.19
N THR A 7 9.25 38.29 8.30
CA THR A 7 10.10 38.87 9.37
C THR A 7 11.54 39.08 8.90
N GLY A 8 12.10 38.21 8.04
CA GLY A 8 13.41 38.41 7.43
C GLY A 8 13.51 39.65 6.56
N LEU A 9 12.49 39.89 5.73
CA LEU A 9 12.33 41.08 4.88
C LEU A 9 12.17 42.35 5.73
N LEU A 10 11.35 42.30 6.79
CA LEU A 10 11.20 43.41 7.74
C LEU A 10 12.52 43.74 8.47
N CYS A 11 13.39 42.75 8.67
CA CYS A 11 14.71 42.92 9.26
C CYS A 11 15.83 43.24 8.25
N ASN A 12 15.50 43.47 6.97
CA ASN A 12 16.43 43.81 5.89
C ASN A 12 17.68 42.90 5.80
N ARG A 13 17.49 41.60 6.10
CA ARG A 13 18.55 40.59 5.94
C ARG A 13 18.28 39.80 4.66
N ASP A 14 19.26 39.76 3.77
CA ASP A 14 19.31 38.75 2.71
C ASP A 14 19.40 37.40 3.39
N ARG A 15 18.29 36.65 3.38
CA ARG A 15 18.24 35.33 3.98
C ARG A 15 18.26 34.30 2.88
N ASP A 16 19.25 33.42 2.95
CA ASP A 16 19.26 32.19 2.17
C ASP A 16 17.95 31.44 2.44
N ALA A 17 17.16 31.25 1.39
CA ALA A 17 15.85 30.59 1.47
C ALA A 17 15.96 29.17 2.05
N LEU A 18 17.09 28.49 1.84
CA LEU A 18 17.42 27.20 2.43
C LEU A 18 17.57 27.27 3.96
N ASN A 19 18.21 28.32 4.48
CA ASN A 19 18.35 28.52 5.93
C ASN A 19 17.00 28.84 6.57
N LEU A 20 16.13 29.57 5.87
CA LEU A 20 14.76 29.82 6.32
C LEU A 20 13.93 28.52 6.36
N LEU A 21 14.09 27.64 5.37
CA LEU A 21 13.42 26.34 5.34
C LEU A 21 13.91 25.47 6.50
N GLY A 22 15.23 25.34 6.65
CA GLY A 22 15.86 24.58 7.74
C GLY A 22 15.41 25.09 9.11
N GLY A 23 15.41 26.40 9.32
CA GLY A 23 14.93 27.01 10.55
C GLY A 23 13.44 26.76 10.81
N ALA A 24 12.59 26.82 9.78
CA ALA A 24 11.17 26.53 9.91
C ALA A 24 10.91 25.06 10.29
N VAL A 25 11.56 24.13 9.58
CA VAL A 25 11.48 22.69 9.86
C VAL A 25 11.97 22.39 11.27
N LEU A 26 13.13 22.93 11.66
CA LEU A 26 13.71 22.73 12.99
C LEU A 26 12.78 23.24 14.09
N LEU A 27 12.19 24.44 13.95
CA LEU A 27 11.24 24.97 14.93
C LEU A 27 9.98 24.11 15.05
N MET A 28 9.44 23.64 13.92
CA MET A 28 8.28 22.74 13.92
C MET A 28 8.61 21.41 14.62
N LEU A 29 9.80 20.85 14.38
CA LEU A 29 10.24 19.59 15.00
C LEU A 29 10.52 19.73 16.50
N ILE A 30 11.04 20.88 16.96
CA ILE A 30 11.18 21.15 18.39
C ILE A 30 9.79 21.21 19.06
N TRP A 31 8.81 21.81 18.39
CA TRP A 31 7.45 21.90 18.93
C TRP A 31 6.72 20.56 18.96
N LYS A 32 6.84 19.77 17.87
CA LYS A 32 6.19 18.46 17.74
C LYS A 32 7.12 17.49 17.00
N PRO A 33 7.93 16.68 17.71
CA PRO A 33 8.92 15.80 17.08
C PRO A 33 8.29 14.69 16.24
N LEU A 34 7.06 14.28 16.57
CA LEU A 34 6.31 13.28 15.81
C LEU A 34 5.94 13.73 14.40
N LEU A 35 6.11 15.02 14.04
CA LEU A 35 5.95 15.50 12.66
C LEU A 35 6.90 14.83 11.68
N LEU A 36 8.02 14.25 12.14
CA LEU A 36 8.90 13.45 11.28
C LEU A 36 8.20 12.24 10.65
N TYR A 37 7.14 11.71 11.29
CA TYR A 37 6.37 10.57 10.78
C TYR A 37 5.10 11.01 10.03
N ASP A 38 4.82 12.31 9.97
CA ASP A 38 3.66 12.84 9.27
C ASP A 38 3.99 12.98 7.77
N ILE A 39 3.25 12.24 6.95
CA ILE A 39 3.43 12.21 5.49
C ILE A 39 3.20 13.60 4.87
N SER A 40 2.23 14.36 5.40
CA SER A 40 1.92 15.71 4.90
C SER A 40 3.09 16.66 5.15
N PHE A 41 3.72 16.54 6.32
CA PHE A 41 4.92 17.31 6.65
C PHE A 41 6.10 16.92 5.77
N GLN A 42 6.37 15.62 5.61
CA GLN A 42 7.44 15.11 4.76
C GLN A 42 7.30 15.61 3.32
N LEU A 43 6.11 15.49 2.73
CA LEU A 43 5.84 15.95 1.37
C LEU A 43 5.97 17.46 1.23
N SER A 44 5.45 18.26 2.17
CA SER A 44 5.53 19.71 2.11
C SER A 44 6.98 20.22 2.24
N ALA A 45 7.73 19.69 3.21
CA ALA A 45 9.13 20.08 3.43
C ALA A 45 10.03 19.66 2.26
N SER A 46 9.86 18.43 1.75
CA SER A 46 10.62 17.93 0.61
C SER A 46 10.28 18.64 -0.70
N ALA A 47 9.00 18.96 -0.96
CA ALA A 47 8.60 19.77 -2.11
C ALA A 47 9.24 21.17 -2.06
N SER A 48 9.18 21.82 -0.90
CA SER A 48 9.80 23.14 -0.68
C SER A 48 11.31 23.10 -0.92
N LEU A 49 11.99 22.07 -0.41
CA LEU A 49 13.42 21.84 -0.63
C LEU A 49 13.72 21.64 -2.13
N GLY A 50 12.93 20.80 -2.81
CA GLY A 50 13.09 20.52 -4.24
C GLY A 50 12.94 21.76 -5.11
N ILE A 51 11.93 22.58 -4.84
CA ILE A 51 11.74 23.86 -5.53
C ILE A 51 12.96 24.77 -5.32
N LEU A 52 13.40 24.97 -4.08
CA LEU A 52 14.54 25.85 -3.78
C LEU A 52 15.85 25.41 -4.45
N LEU A 53 16.06 24.10 -4.58
CA LEU A 53 17.28 23.56 -5.19
C LEU A 53 17.22 23.53 -6.72
N PHE A 54 16.12 23.03 -7.31
CA PHE A 54 16.08 22.68 -8.73
C PHE A 54 15.37 23.70 -9.61
N PHE A 55 14.53 24.59 -9.07
CA PHE A 55 13.70 25.50 -9.87
C PHE A 55 14.51 26.35 -10.84
N ARG A 56 15.60 26.99 -10.37
CA ARG A 56 16.44 27.85 -11.23
C ARG A 56 17.08 27.07 -12.37
N ASN A 57 17.57 25.86 -12.09
CA ASN A 57 18.23 25.02 -13.09
C ASN A 57 17.24 24.55 -14.15
N VAL A 58 16.08 24.04 -13.72
CA VAL A 58 15.02 23.52 -14.62
C VAL A 58 14.39 24.65 -15.43
N SER A 59 14.08 25.78 -14.79
CA SER A 59 13.51 26.96 -15.47
C SER A 59 14.46 27.51 -16.53
N SER A 60 15.76 27.63 -16.22
CA SER A 60 16.76 28.09 -17.21
C SER A 60 16.93 27.15 -18.40
N LEU A 61 16.61 25.85 -18.25
CA LEU A 61 16.66 24.88 -19.33
C LEU A 61 15.42 25.00 -20.22
N LEU A 62 14.24 25.16 -19.63
CA LEU A 62 12.97 25.33 -20.35
C LEU A 62 12.90 26.67 -21.07
N GLN A 63 13.38 27.76 -20.46
CA GLN A 63 13.37 29.09 -21.06
C GLN A 63 14.29 29.23 -22.28
N LYS A 64 15.28 28.34 -22.45
CA LYS A 64 16.06 28.27 -23.70
C LYS A 64 15.22 27.85 -24.90
N GLN A 65 14.03 27.30 -24.63
CA GLN A 65 13.12 26.83 -25.65
C GLN A 65 12.12 27.92 -26.02
N ASN A 66 12.33 28.57 -27.16
CA ASN A 66 11.54 29.73 -27.60
C ASN A 66 10.04 29.47 -27.85
N TRP A 67 9.58 28.21 -27.81
CA TRP A 67 8.20 27.82 -28.09
C TRP A 67 7.30 27.71 -26.86
N ILE A 68 7.87 27.78 -25.64
CA ILE A 68 7.11 27.64 -24.40
C ILE A 68 6.91 29.03 -23.78
N PRO A 69 5.67 29.48 -23.52
CA PRO A 69 5.43 30.73 -22.82
C PRO A 69 6.08 30.75 -21.43
N PHE A 70 6.54 31.93 -21.00
CA PHE A 70 7.26 32.10 -19.74
C PHE A 70 6.51 31.52 -18.52
N TRP A 71 5.21 31.82 -18.38
CA TRP A 71 4.41 31.31 -17.25
C TRP A 71 4.25 29.78 -17.27
N VAL A 72 4.16 29.16 -18.45
CA VAL A 72 4.06 27.71 -18.59
C VAL A 72 5.40 27.06 -18.23
N SER A 73 6.52 27.66 -18.68
CA SER A 73 7.86 27.21 -18.32
C SER A 73 8.07 27.24 -16.79
N GLU A 74 7.63 28.30 -16.10
CA GLU A 74 7.74 28.37 -14.65
C GLU A 74 6.87 27.33 -13.94
N GLY A 75 5.62 27.14 -14.37
CA GLY A 75 4.75 26.11 -13.80
C GLY A 75 5.31 24.69 -13.97
N ILE A 76 5.83 24.38 -15.15
CA ILE A 76 6.51 23.09 -15.41
C ILE A 76 7.76 22.96 -14.53
N ALA A 77 8.58 24.00 -14.44
CA ALA A 77 9.79 23.98 -13.63
C ALA A 77 9.48 23.78 -12.14
N LEU A 78 8.44 24.44 -11.63
CA LEU A 78 7.95 24.29 -10.26
C LEU A 78 7.52 22.84 -9.99
N ALA A 79 6.65 22.29 -10.85
CA ALA A 79 6.13 20.93 -10.72
C ALA A 79 7.26 19.89 -10.76
N ILE A 80 8.18 19.98 -11.72
CA ILE A 80 9.32 19.06 -11.82
C ILE A 80 10.22 19.17 -10.58
N SER A 81 10.53 20.40 -10.14
CA SER A 81 11.45 20.62 -9.02
C SER A 81 10.90 20.07 -7.70
N ALA A 82 9.60 20.26 -7.45
CA ALA A 82 8.93 19.65 -6.31
C ALA A 82 8.94 18.12 -6.42
N GLN A 83 8.52 17.59 -7.58
CA GLN A 83 8.37 16.15 -7.80
C GLN A 83 9.69 15.39 -7.67
N LEU A 84 10.82 15.97 -8.10
CA LEU A 84 12.13 15.31 -8.01
C LEU A 84 12.47 14.87 -6.57
N VAL A 85 12.21 15.71 -5.57
CA VAL A 85 12.56 15.39 -4.18
C VAL A 85 11.45 14.61 -3.48
N THR A 86 10.18 14.84 -3.84
CA THR A 86 9.02 14.13 -3.25
C THR A 86 8.82 12.72 -3.82
N LEU A 87 9.36 12.41 -5.00
CA LEU A 87 9.11 11.15 -5.70
C LEU A 87 9.29 9.90 -4.81
N PRO A 88 10.38 9.74 -4.03
CA PRO A 88 10.54 8.57 -3.19
C PRO A 88 9.47 8.45 -2.11
N PHE A 89 9.06 9.57 -1.51
CA PHE A 89 7.98 9.60 -0.52
C PHE A 89 6.64 9.24 -1.16
N VAL A 90 6.38 9.72 -2.39
CA VAL A 90 5.14 9.40 -3.11
C VAL A 90 5.09 7.91 -3.45
N LEU A 91 6.17 7.35 -3.98
CA LEU A 91 6.23 5.92 -4.33
C LEU A 91 6.19 5.02 -3.10
N TYR A 92 6.84 5.40 -2.01
CA TYR A 92 6.87 4.62 -0.78
C TYR A 92 5.50 4.57 -0.08
N ASN A 93 4.77 5.68 -0.04
CA ASN A 93 3.50 5.76 0.69
C ASN A 93 2.27 5.42 -0.18
N PHE A 94 2.27 5.79 -1.46
CA PHE A 94 1.09 5.67 -2.32
C PHE A 94 1.22 4.61 -3.42
N HIS A 95 2.42 4.06 -3.65
CA HIS A 95 2.66 3.01 -4.65
C HIS A 95 2.13 3.37 -6.05
N ALA A 96 2.13 4.68 -6.35
CA ALA A 96 1.53 5.24 -7.53
C ALA A 96 2.39 6.39 -8.02
N PHE A 97 2.68 6.39 -9.32
CA PHE A 97 3.33 7.49 -9.99
C PHE A 97 2.28 8.26 -10.81
N PRO A 98 1.97 9.52 -10.46
CA PRO A 98 1.05 10.35 -11.22
C PRO A 98 1.73 10.77 -12.54
N VAL A 99 1.30 10.20 -13.67
CA VAL A 99 1.91 10.48 -14.98
C VAL A 99 1.62 11.90 -15.43
N TYR A 100 0.37 12.34 -15.23
CA TYR A 100 -0.07 13.68 -15.63
C TYR A 100 0.21 14.73 -14.55
N PHE A 101 1.19 14.54 -13.67
CA PHE A 101 1.50 15.48 -12.59
C PHE A 101 1.81 16.90 -13.11
N ILE A 102 2.50 17.04 -14.24
CA ILE A 102 2.80 18.36 -14.83
C ILE A 102 1.51 19.05 -15.27
N LEU A 103 0.65 18.33 -16.01
CA LEU A 103 -0.61 18.86 -16.50
C LEU A 103 -1.56 19.23 -15.35
N SER A 104 -1.68 18.33 -14.37
CA SER A 104 -2.47 18.56 -13.17
C SER A 104 -1.94 19.77 -12.40
N ASN A 105 -0.63 19.89 -12.19
CA ASN A 105 -0.08 21.04 -11.46
C ASN A 105 -0.21 22.36 -12.22
N LEU A 106 -0.18 22.34 -13.55
CA LEU A 106 -0.34 23.56 -14.34
C LEU A 106 -1.80 24.06 -14.35
N LEU A 107 -2.76 23.14 -14.41
CA LEU A 107 -4.18 23.47 -14.51
C LEU A 107 -4.87 23.59 -13.17
N VAL A 108 -4.59 22.70 -12.22
CA VAL A 108 -5.34 22.59 -10.95
C VAL A 108 -4.73 23.49 -9.87
N THR A 109 -3.40 23.55 -9.77
CA THR A 109 -2.72 24.30 -8.70
C THR A 109 -3.11 25.78 -8.63
N PRO A 110 -3.27 26.54 -9.74
CA PRO A 110 -3.71 27.93 -9.66
C PRO A 110 -5.08 28.11 -8.98
N PHE A 111 -6.02 27.17 -9.18
CA PHE A 111 -7.32 27.21 -8.51
C PHE A 111 -7.16 26.93 -7.01
N LEU A 112 -6.34 25.94 -6.65
CA LEU A 112 -6.08 25.60 -5.25
C LEU A 112 -5.32 26.71 -4.51
N GLU A 113 -4.38 27.37 -5.16
CA GLU A 113 -3.67 28.53 -4.61
C GLU A 113 -4.63 29.69 -4.34
N MET A 114 -5.53 29.99 -5.28
CA MET A 114 -6.57 31.01 -5.07
C MET A 114 -7.51 30.64 -3.93
N ALA A 115 -7.96 29.38 -3.85
CA ALA A 115 -8.76 28.90 -2.74
C ALA A 115 -8.03 29.02 -1.40
N LEU A 116 -6.73 28.70 -1.37
CA LEU A 116 -5.89 28.81 -0.16
C LEU A 116 -5.73 30.26 0.28
N LEU A 117 -5.49 31.20 -0.64
CA LEU A 117 -5.42 32.63 -0.35
C LEU A 117 -6.75 33.16 0.19
N LEU A 118 -7.88 32.78 -0.42
CA LEU A 118 -9.22 33.16 0.02
C LEU A 118 -9.56 32.57 1.38
N GLY A 119 -9.22 31.30 1.63
CA GLY A 119 -9.44 30.64 2.92
C GLY A 119 -8.60 31.25 4.04
N LEU A 120 -7.33 31.55 3.78
CA LEU A 120 -6.49 32.30 4.72
C LEU A 120 -7.05 33.70 4.97
N GLY A 121 -7.46 34.41 3.93
CA GLY A 121 -8.12 35.72 4.04
C GLY A 121 -9.38 35.66 4.88
N ALA A 122 -10.24 34.66 4.65
CA ALA A 122 -11.46 34.43 5.41
C ALA A 122 -11.14 34.16 6.90
N SER A 123 -10.12 33.35 7.20
CA SER A 123 -9.73 33.05 8.58
C SER A 123 -9.30 34.30 9.36
N LEU A 124 -8.63 35.25 8.71
CA LEU A 124 -8.25 36.53 9.31
C LEU A 124 -9.44 37.48 9.45
N LEU A 125 -10.31 37.52 8.43
CA LEU A 125 -11.48 38.40 8.39
C LEU A 125 -12.62 37.93 9.29
N PHE A 126 -12.71 36.64 9.61
CA PHE A 126 -13.75 36.08 10.45
C PHE A 126 -13.81 36.75 11.83
N LEU A 127 -12.65 37.16 12.36
CA LEU A 127 -12.55 37.87 13.64
C LEU A 127 -13.08 39.31 13.59
N ILE A 128 -13.30 39.88 12.39
CA ILE A 128 -13.66 41.28 12.19
C ILE A 128 -15.07 41.40 11.59
N VAL A 129 -15.35 40.68 10.49
CA VAL A 129 -16.61 40.76 9.74
C VAL A 129 -17.01 39.39 9.19
N SER A 130 -17.88 38.68 9.92
CA SER A 130 -18.39 37.34 9.54
C SER A 130 -18.97 37.25 8.11
N PRO A 131 -19.86 38.14 7.63
CA PRO A 131 -20.48 37.96 6.30
C PRO A 131 -19.48 38.11 5.14
N ILE A 132 -18.40 38.88 5.32
CA ILE A 132 -17.35 38.99 4.30
C ILE A 132 -16.48 37.72 4.29
N ALA A 133 -16.21 37.14 5.46
CA ALA A 133 -15.50 35.87 5.55
C ALA A 133 -16.31 34.73 4.89
N GLU A 134 -17.63 34.69 5.09
CA GLU A 134 -18.52 33.73 4.40
C GLU A 134 -18.47 33.87 2.88
N LEU A 135 -18.50 35.11 2.35
CA LEU A 135 -18.35 35.35 0.92
C LEU A 135 -17.01 34.82 0.38
N PHE A 136 -15.91 35.05 1.11
CA PHE A 136 -14.60 34.54 0.72
C PHE A 136 -14.56 33.01 0.71
N LEU A 137 -15.18 32.36 1.69
CA LEU A 137 -15.28 30.90 1.75
C LEU A 137 -16.15 30.35 0.61
N TYR A 138 -17.26 31.01 0.26
CA TYR A 138 -18.09 30.60 -0.87
C TYR A 138 -17.34 30.68 -2.20
N ILE A 139 -16.55 31.73 -2.41
CA ILE A 139 -15.69 31.85 -3.59
C ILE A 139 -14.59 30.79 -3.55
N ALA A 140 -13.96 30.55 -2.39
CA ALA A 140 -12.95 29.51 -2.24
C ALA A 140 -13.52 28.12 -2.58
N ASP A 141 -14.74 27.81 -2.14
CA ASP A 141 -15.44 26.56 -2.46
C ASP A 141 -15.68 26.41 -3.97
N CYS A 142 -16.06 27.48 -4.66
CA CYS A 142 -16.14 27.47 -6.13
C CYS A 142 -14.80 27.10 -6.77
N PHE A 143 -13.69 27.70 -6.33
CA PHE A 143 -12.35 27.39 -6.85
C PHE A 143 -11.95 25.93 -6.58
N ILE A 144 -12.24 25.41 -5.38
CA ILE A 144 -12.01 24.00 -5.03
C ILE A 144 -12.86 23.08 -5.92
N GLY A 145 -14.13 23.40 -6.12
CA GLY A 145 -15.04 22.64 -6.98
C GLY A 145 -14.54 22.55 -8.42
N TYR A 146 -14.11 23.67 -9.01
CA TYR A 146 -13.53 23.66 -10.36
C TYR A 146 -12.20 22.92 -10.42
N GLY A 147 -11.29 23.16 -9.47
CA GLY A 147 -9.99 22.49 -9.44
C GLY A 147 -10.13 20.97 -9.31
N THR A 148 -11.03 20.50 -8.43
CA THR A 148 -11.31 19.08 -8.24
C THR A 148 -12.00 18.45 -9.44
N ALA A 149 -12.95 19.14 -10.09
CA ALA A 149 -13.59 18.65 -11.31
C ALA A 149 -12.57 18.46 -12.46
N ILE A 150 -11.68 19.43 -12.67
CA ILE A 150 -10.59 19.30 -13.65
C ILE A 150 -9.67 18.13 -13.29
N ASN A 151 -9.31 17.99 -12.02
CA ASN A 151 -8.45 16.90 -11.57
C ASN A 151 -9.10 15.53 -11.79
N GLN A 152 -10.41 15.39 -11.53
CA GLN A 152 -11.15 14.15 -11.80
C GLN A 152 -11.16 13.80 -13.29
N GLN A 153 -11.31 14.78 -14.18
CA GLN A 153 -11.21 14.56 -15.61
C GLN A 153 -9.81 14.07 -16.01
N ILE A 154 -8.74 14.69 -15.47
CA ILE A 154 -7.37 14.25 -15.72
C ILE A 154 -7.13 12.84 -15.17
N ALA A 155 -7.67 12.52 -14.00
CA ALA A 155 -7.56 11.20 -13.39
C ALA A 155 -8.28 10.10 -14.18
N SER A 156 -9.31 10.44 -14.95
CA SER A 156 -10.02 9.49 -15.83
C SER A 156 -9.26 9.13 -17.11
N LEU A 157 -8.17 9.85 -17.44
CA LEU A 157 -7.37 9.56 -18.62
C LEU A 157 -6.63 8.22 -18.50
N PRO A 158 -6.41 7.50 -19.61
CA PRO A 158 -5.68 6.24 -19.59
C PRO A 158 -4.26 6.45 -19.03
N TYR A 159 -3.81 5.56 -18.16
CA TYR A 159 -2.50 5.63 -17.50
C TYR A 159 -2.28 6.86 -16.61
N ALA A 160 -3.34 7.51 -16.11
CA ALA A 160 -3.19 8.68 -15.25
C ALA A 160 -2.36 8.42 -13.98
N SER A 161 -2.49 7.22 -13.43
CA SER A 161 -1.61 6.69 -12.40
C SER A 161 -0.95 5.40 -12.91
N LEU A 162 0.38 5.35 -12.84
CA LEU A 162 1.10 4.10 -12.98
C LEU A 162 1.32 3.53 -11.60
N ASN A 163 0.71 2.40 -11.32
CA ASN A 163 0.93 1.75 -10.05
C ASN A 163 2.31 1.09 -10.05
N LEU A 164 3.18 1.55 -9.17
CA LEU A 164 4.56 1.14 -9.06
C LEU A 164 4.81 0.63 -7.64
N ARG A 165 5.76 -0.30 -7.49
CA ARG A 165 6.19 -0.72 -6.15
C ARG A 165 6.80 0.45 -5.36
N GLY A 166 6.74 0.37 -4.04
CA GLY A 166 7.48 1.27 -3.17
C GLY A 166 8.99 1.06 -3.33
N LEU A 167 9.76 2.15 -3.23
CA LEU A 167 11.22 2.06 -3.30
C LEU A 167 11.78 1.48 -2.00
N THR A 168 12.73 0.55 -2.11
CA THR A 168 13.47 0.05 -0.94
C THR A 168 14.39 1.13 -0.36
N PRO A 169 14.77 1.08 0.93
CA PRO A 169 15.68 2.09 1.50
C PRO A 169 16.99 2.27 0.72
N LEU A 170 17.52 1.19 0.12
CA LEU A 170 18.71 1.23 -0.73
C LEU A 170 18.45 1.97 -2.05
N GLU A 171 17.28 1.76 -2.66
CA GLU A 171 16.88 2.47 -3.87
C GLU A 171 16.63 3.95 -3.59
N VAL A 172 16.01 4.29 -2.46
CA VAL A 172 15.83 5.67 -2.00
C VAL A 172 17.18 6.35 -1.81
N LEU A 173 18.14 5.68 -1.15
CA LEU A 173 19.50 6.20 -0.99
C LEU A 173 20.18 6.40 -2.34
N GLY A 174 20.14 5.40 -3.22
CA GLY A 174 20.69 5.48 -4.57
C GLY A 174 20.09 6.62 -5.39
N TYR A 175 18.77 6.84 -5.26
CA TYR A 175 18.05 7.93 -5.92
C TYR A 175 18.49 9.31 -5.42
N TYR A 176 18.61 9.52 -4.10
CA TYR A 176 19.10 10.80 -3.57
C TYR A 176 20.57 11.05 -3.90
N VAL A 177 21.41 10.02 -3.94
CA VAL A 177 22.80 10.14 -4.44
C VAL A 177 22.78 10.61 -5.91
N LEU A 178 21.89 10.05 -6.74
CA LEU A 178 21.75 10.50 -8.14
C LEU A 178 21.36 11.98 -8.22
N LEU A 179 20.38 12.42 -7.43
CA LEU A 179 19.95 13.81 -7.39
C LEU A 179 21.08 14.75 -6.97
N LEU A 180 21.88 14.37 -5.97
CA LEU A 180 23.05 15.14 -5.54
C LEU A 180 24.09 15.26 -6.66
N VAL A 181 24.31 14.19 -7.44
CA VAL A 181 25.21 14.23 -8.60
C VAL A 181 24.68 15.18 -9.68
N ILE A 182 23.37 15.14 -9.94
CA ILE A 182 22.73 16.05 -10.91
C ILE A 182 22.82 17.50 -10.45
N PHE A 183 22.63 17.77 -9.16
CA PHE A 183 22.70 19.11 -8.59
C PHE A 183 24.13 19.67 -8.62
N PHE A 184 25.12 18.91 -8.14
CA PHE A 184 26.54 19.31 -8.11
C PHE A 184 27.30 18.95 -9.39
N ARG A 185 26.59 18.73 -10.49
CA ARG A 185 27.13 18.22 -11.76
C ARG A 185 28.38 18.94 -12.23
N LYS A 186 28.43 20.28 -12.16
CA LYS A 186 29.59 21.08 -12.59
C LYS A 186 30.82 20.78 -11.74
N HIS A 187 30.68 20.86 -10.42
CA HIS A 187 31.77 20.65 -9.48
C HIS A 187 32.25 19.19 -9.47
N LEU A 188 31.33 18.22 -9.48
CA LEU A 188 31.67 16.81 -9.41
C LEU A 188 32.28 16.26 -10.70
N TRP A 189 31.92 16.81 -11.88
CA TRP A 189 32.57 16.41 -13.14
C TRP A 189 33.95 17.03 -13.32
N GLU A 190 34.20 18.22 -12.79
CA GLU A 190 35.53 18.85 -12.80
C GLU A 190 36.58 17.95 -12.13
N PHE A 191 36.23 17.28 -11.03
CA PHE A 191 37.12 16.35 -10.32
C PHE A 191 37.03 14.89 -10.80
N LYS A 192 36.27 14.59 -11.85
CA LYS A 192 35.93 13.21 -12.33
C LYS A 192 35.25 12.29 -11.28
N ILE A 193 35.03 12.77 -10.05
CA ILE A 193 34.39 12.03 -8.95
C ILE A 193 32.90 11.75 -9.24
N GLY A 194 32.24 12.59 -10.05
CA GLY A 194 30.84 12.40 -10.43
C GLY A 194 30.56 11.04 -11.06
N THR A 195 31.50 10.50 -11.83
CA THR A 195 31.35 9.16 -12.46
C THR A 195 31.25 8.05 -11.41
N TRP A 196 32.07 8.10 -10.35
CA TRP A 196 32.01 7.15 -9.24
C TRP A 196 30.70 7.23 -8.46
N PHE A 197 30.18 8.44 -8.21
CA PHE A 197 28.88 8.57 -7.55
C PHE A 197 27.70 8.13 -8.43
N THR A 198 27.76 8.33 -9.75
CA THR A 198 26.76 7.75 -10.66
C THR A 198 26.80 6.22 -10.68
N LEU A 199 28.02 5.64 -10.64
CA LEU A 199 28.19 4.19 -10.54
C LEU A 199 27.69 3.66 -9.19
N LEU A 200 27.97 4.37 -8.09
CA LEU A 200 27.48 4.01 -6.76
C LEU A 200 25.95 4.06 -6.70
N SER A 201 25.33 5.11 -7.25
CA SER A 201 23.87 5.24 -7.30
C SER A 201 23.23 4.10 -8.08
N THR A 202 23.73 3.81 -9.29
CA THR A 202 23.22 2.71 -10.12
C THR A 202 23.44 1.34 -9.47
N LEU A 203 24.57 1.14 -8.78
CA LEU A 203 24.84 -0.04 -7.99
C LEU A 203 23.85 -0.20 -6.83
N LEU A 204 23.58 0.85 -6.04
CA LEU A 204 22.65 0.79 -4.91
C LEU A 204 21.22 0.46 -5.37
N ILE A 205 20.77 1.08 -6.46
CA ILE A 205 19.47 0.79 -7.07
C ILE A 205 19.43 -0.66 -7.57
N GLY A 206 20.47 -1.11 -8.27
CA GLY A 206 20.57 -2.48 -8.77
C GLY A 206 20.57 -3.52 -7.65
N ILE A 207 21.35 -3.28 -6.58
CA ILE A 207 21.40 -4.15 -5.40
C ILE A 207 20.03 -4.19 -4.71
N GLY A 208 19.34 -3.06 -4.56
CA GLY A 208 17.99 -3.01 -3.98
C GLY A 208 17.02 -3.93 -4.73
N ILE A 209 16.99 -3.83 -6.07
CA ILE A 209 16.17 -4.68 -6.94
C ILE A 209 16.55 -6.16 -6.81
N ILE A 210 17.86 -6.46 -6.78
CA ILE A 210 18.37 -7.84 -6.72
C ILE A 210 18.06 -8.48 -5.36
N ILE A 211 18.29 -7.76 -4.25
CA ILE A 211 17.99 -8.27 -2.90
C ILE A 211 16.51 -8.59 -2.78
N GLU A 212 15.63 -7.71 -3.25
CA GLU A 212 14.20 -7.99 -3.21
C GLU A 212 13.87 -9.25 -4.02
N LYS A 213 14.41 -9.37 -5.24
CA LYS A 213 14.18 -10.54 -6.09
C LYS A 213 14.73 -11.84 -5.50
N LEU A 214 15.87 -11.80 -4.81
CA LEU A 214 16.50 -12.96 -4.16
C LEU A 214 15.80 -13.35 -2.87
N CYS A 215 15.36 -12.37 -2.08
CA CYS A 215 14.70 -12.58 -0.80
C CYS A 215 13.18 -12.79 -0.92
N MET A 216 12.61 -12.69 -2.12
CA MET A 216 11.20 -13.01 -2.36
C MET A 216 10.95 -14.49 -2.03
N PRO A 217 10.17 -14.79 -0.98
CA PRO A 217 9.83 -16.17 -0.67
C PRO A 217 8.97 -16.78 -1.78
N SER A 218 9.07 -18.10 -1.96
CA SER A 218 8.36 -18.85 -3.01
C SER A 218 6.83 -18.83 -2.85
N LEU A 219 6.37 -18.61 -1.62
CA LEU A 219 4.99 -18.61 -1.20
C LEU A 219 4.85 -17.66 0.01
N VAL A 220 3.99 -16.65 -0.10
CA VAL A 220 3.61 -15.77 1.02
C VAL A 220 2.13 -15.98 1.28
N VAL A 221 1.78 -16.12 2.56
CA VAL A 221 0.40 -15.97 3.00
C VAL A 221 0.30 -14.69 3.79
N SER A 222 -0.58 -13.82 3.33
CA SER A 222 -0.98 -12.64 4.07
C SER A 222 -2.40 -12.83 4.55
N ILE A 223 -2.59 -12.64 5.84
CA ILE A 223 -3.91 -12.71 6.47
C ILE A 223 -4.24 -11.31 6.91
N LEU A 224 -5.35 -10.76 6.42
CA LEU A 224 -5.78 -9.42 6.80
C LEU A 224 -6.78 -9.52 7.95
N ASP A 225 -6.57 -8.71 8.98
CA ASP A 225 -7.48 -8.56 10.11
C ASP A 225 -8.63 -7.62 9.73
N VAL A 226 -9.61 -8.12 8.98
CA VAL A 226 -10.77 -7.34 8.51
C VAL A 226 -12.08 -7.92 9.03
N SER A 227 -12.28 -7.90 10.34
CA SER A 227 -13.52 -8.40 10.95
C SER A 227 -14.76 -7.62 10.44
N PRO A 228 -15.90 -8.29 10.09
CA PRO A 228 -16.20 -9.72 10.23
C PRO A 228 -15.86 -10.57 9.00
N ALA A 229 -15.21 -10.00 7.98
CA ALA A 229 -14.75 -10.76 6.83
C ALA A 229 -13.44 -11.51 7.14
N GLN A 230 -13.21 -12.63 6.45
CA GLN A 230 -11.91 -13.29 6.50
C GLN A 230 -11.27 -13.20 5.13
N VAL A 231 -10.10 -12.55 5.07
CA VAL A 231 -9.38 -12.32 3.82
C VAL A 231 -8.00 -12.97 3.89
N PHE A 232 -7.73 -13.86 2.95
CA PHE A 232 -6.43 -14.51 2.79
C PHE A 232 -5.87 -14.23 1.41
N ILE A 233 -4.61 -13.82 1.37
CA ILE A 233 -3.90 -13.59 0.12
C ILE A 233 -2.78 -14.60 0.06
N VAL A 234 -2.83 -15.46 -0.95
CA VAL A 234 -1.76 -16.42 -1.22
C VAL A 234 -1.03 -15.96 -2.46
N GLN A 235 0.19 -15.49 -2.25
CA GLN A 235 1.05 -15.00 -3.31
C GLN A 235 2.15 -16.02 -3.58
N SER A 236 2.26 -16.42 -4.84
CA SER A 236 3.44 -17.07 -5.37
C SER A 236 4.11 -16.16 -6.40
N ILE A 237 5.35 -16.46 -6.77
CA ILE A 237 6.19 -15.64 -7.67
C ILE A 237 5.44 -15.25 -8.96
N GLU A 238 4.59 -16.14 -9.49
CA GLU A 238 3.88 -15.92 -10.76
C GLU A 238 2.40 -15.54 -10.59
N LYS A 239 1.81 -15.77 -9.42
CA LYS A 239 0.35 -15.84 -9.26
C LYS A 239 -0.13 -15.34 -7.91
N THR A 240 -1.21 -14.57 -7.92
CA THR A 240 -1.90 -14.14 -6.69
C THR A 240 -3.29 -14.73 -6.64
N ILE A 241 -3.60 -15.39 -5.53
CA ILE A 241 -4.93 -15.87 -5.19
C ILE A 241 -5.44 -15.06 -4.00
N LEU A 242 -6.67 -14.55 -4.13
CA LEU A 242 -7.37 -13.84 -3.07
C LEU A 242 -8.55 -14.70 -2.61
N PHE A 243 -8.61 -15.05 -1.34
CA PHE A 243 -9.76 -15.70 -0.71
C PHE A 243 -10.48 -14.68 0.16
N ILE A 244 -11.80 -14.58 -0.01
CA ILE A 244 -12.67 -13.73 0.80
C ILE A 244 -13.84 -14.57 1.28
N LYS A 245 -13.96 -14.71 2.60
CA LYS A 245 -15.19 -15.15 3.25
C LYS A 245 -16.00 -13.90 3.56
N LEU A 246 -17.13 -13.74 2.88
CA LEU A 246 -18.00 -12.59 3.07
C LEU A 246 -19.00 -12.88 4.21
N PRO A 247 -19.07 -12.02 5.22
CA PRO A 247 -20.08 -12.10 6.27
C PRO A 247 -21.47 -11.72 5.70
N GLY A 248 -22.53 -11.95 6.47
CA GLY A 248 -23.88 -11.53 6.07
C GLY A 248 -24.02 -10.02 5.81
N VAL A 249 -23.23 -9.19 6.51
CA VAL A 249 -23.21 -7.72 6.34
C VAL A 249 -21.80 -7.27 5.99
N ILE A 250 -21.63 -6.66 4.81
CA ILE A 250 -20.33 -6.20 4.31
C ILE A 250 -20.05 -4.78 4.81
N HIS A 251 -18.93 -4.58 5.49
CA HIS A 251 -18.48 -3.25 5.89
C HIS A 251 -17.99 -2.46 4.66
N PRO A 252 -18.33 -1.17 4.51
CA PRO A 252 -17.97 -0.38 3.33
C PRO A 252 -16.46 -0.27 3.12
N CYS A 253 -15.68 -0.22 4.20
CA CYS A 253 -14.22 -0.12 4.14
C CYS A 253 -13.50 -1.42 3.73
N LEU A 254 -14.20 -2.56 3.67
CA LEU A 254 -13.58 -3.86 3.31
C LEU A 254 -12.85 -3.78 1.96
N LYS A 255 -13.47 -3.10 0.99
CA LYS A 255 -12.87 -2.88 -0.33
C LYS A 255 -11.58 -2.08 -0.23
N GLU A 256 -11.63 -0.95 0.48
CA GLU A 256 -10.51 -0.02 0.60
C GLU A 256 -9.32 -0.66 1.32
N GLU A 257 -9.56 -1.46 2.36
CA GLU A 257 -8.50 -2.17 3.08
C GLU A 257 -7.81 -3.22 2.22
N ILE A 258 -8.59 -4.04 1.50
CA ILE A 258 -8.05 -5.06 0.60
C ILE A 258 -7.22 -4.40 -0.52
N GLU A 259 -7.78 -3.37 -1.16
CA GLU A 259 -7.10 -2.68 -2.27
C GLU A 259 -5.86 -1.92 -1.80
N SER A 260 -5.90 -1.30 -0.62
CA SER A 260 -4.74 -0.61 -0.03
C SER A 260 -3.61 -1.60 0.25
N TYR A 261 -3.92 -2.76 0.83
CA TYR A 261 -2.92 -3.79 1.09
C TYR A 261 -2.33 -4.39 -0.20
N LEU A 262 -3.19 -4.70 -1.18
CA LEU A 262 -2.76 -5.22 -2.48
C LEU A 262 -1.86 -4.21 -3.20
N SER A 263 -2.23 -2.93 -3.18
CA SER A 263 -1.42 -1.84 -3.72
C SER A 263 -0.06 -1.73 -3.01
N PHE A 264 -0.05 -1.82 -1.68
CA PHE A 264 1.18 -1.84 -0.87
C PHE A 264 2.12 -2.99 -1.25
N LYS A 265 1.57 -4.16 -1.57
CA LYS A 265 2.34 -5.32 -2.06
C LYS A 265 2.68 -5.26 -3.55
N GLY A 266 2.30 -4.20 -4.25
CA GLY A 266 2.53 -4.06 -5.70
C GLY A 266 1.71 -5.05 -6.53
N ILE A 267 0.58 -5.53 -6.01
CA ILE A 267 -0.29 -6.51 -6.66
C ILE A 267 -1.41 -5.76 -7.38
N PHE A 268 -1.31 -5.69 -8.70
CA PHE A 268 -2.27 -4.97 -9.55
C PHE A 268 -3.13 -5.88 -10.43
N SER A 269 -3.03 -7.20 -10.26
CA SER A 269 -3.93 -8.15 -10.90
C SER A 269 -4.10 -9.38 -10.03
N ILE A 270 -5.33 -9.90 -9.97
CA ILE A 270 -5.66 -11.12 -9.24
C ILE A 270 -5.89 -12.24 -10.26
N ASP A 271 -5.18 -13.35 -10.12
CA ASP A 271 -5.38 -14.49 -11.02
C ASP A 271 -6.64 -15.28 -10.68
N VAL A 272 -6.86 -15.51 -9.38
CA VAL A 272 -8.03 -16.22 -8.88
C VAL A 272 -8.56 -15.51 -7.65
N LEU A 273 -9.84 -15.11 -7.70
CA LEU A 273 -10.60 -14.66 -6.54
C LEU A 273 -11.51 -15.81 -6.10
N VAL A 274 -11.42 -16.25 -4.85
CA VAL A 274 -12.30 -17.25 -4.25
C VAL A 274 -13.23 -16.53 -3.28
N LEU A 275 -14.52 -16.53 -3.58
CA LEU A 275 -15.56 -15.95 -2.74
C LEU A 275 -16.38 -17.06 -2.08
N GLU A 276 -16.50 -16.97 -0.75
CA GLU A 276 -17.30 -17.90 0.04
C GLU A 276 -18.25 -17.13 0.95
N SER A 277 -19.51 -17.53 1.00
CA SER A 277 -20.44 -17.08 2.03
C SER A 277 -21.55 -18.10 2.23
N SER A 278 -21.94 -18.30 3.47
CA SER A 278 -23.14 -19.05 3.87
C SER A 278 -24.27 -18.15 4.38
N GLU A 279 -24.00 -16.86 4.53
CA GLU A 279 -24.85 -15.90 5.26
C GLU A 279 -25.39 -14.77 4.38
N LEU A 280 -24.81 -14.55 3.20
CA LEU A 280 -25.28 -13.56 2.23
C LEU A 280 -26.63 -13.97 1.64
N LYS A 281 -27.70 -13.42 2.21
CA LYS A 281 -29.08 -13.61 1.72
C LYS A 281 -29.55 -12.49 0.78
N GLU A 282 -28.94 -11.30 0.87
CA GLU A 282 -29.33 -10.11 0.11
C GLU A 282 -28.29 -9.75 -0.96
N THR A 283 -28.71 -8.98 -1.96
CA THR A 283 -27.84 -8.48 -3.02
C THR A 283 -26.95 -7.36 -2.50
N THR A 284 -25.65 -7.46 -2.74
CA THR A 284 -24.66 -6.48 -2.24
C THR A 284 -23.78 -5.95 -3.37
N ASP A 285 -23.49 -4.66 -3.32
CA ASP A 285 -22.64 -3.95 -4.30
C ASP A 285 -21.15 -4.05 -3.94
N PHE A 286 -20.66 -5.26 -3.69
CA PHE A 286 -19.24 -5.49 -3.48
C PHE A 286 -18.53 -5.69 -4.83
N SER A 287 -17.53 -4.86 -5.11
CA SER A 287 -16.68 -4.97 -6.30
C SER A 287 -15.24 -4.58 -5.97
N LEU A 288 -14.29 -5.25 -6.61
CA LEU A 288 -12.88 -4.87 -6.57
C LEU A 288 -12.53 -4.14 -7.87
N SER A 289 -11.82 -3.03 -7.75
CA SER A 289 -11.34 -2.19 -8.85
C SER A 289 -10.16 -2.82 -9.60
N ILE A 290 -9.51 -3.81 -8.98
CA ILE A 290 -8.34 -4.50 -9.51
C ILE A 290 -8.78 -5.54 -10.56
N PRO A 291 -8.09 -5.67 -11.71
CA PRO A 291 -8.44 -6.66 -12.72
C PRO A 291 -8.30 -8.09 -12.19
N ILE A 292 -9.37 -8.88 -12.36
CA ILE A 292 -9.46 -10.27 -11.93
C ILE A 292 -9.55 -11.18 -13.16
N LYS A 293 -8.72 -12.24 -13.22
CA LYS A 293 -8.76 -13.18 -14.36
C LYS A 293 -9.84 -14.25 -14.22
N SER A 294 -10.09 -14.71 -12.99
CA SER A 294 -11.13 -15.70 -12.70
C SER A 294 -11.69 -15.55 -11.29
N ILE A 295 -13.00 -15.75 -11.14
CA ILE A 295 -13.70 -15.70 -9.85
C ILE A 295 -14.31 -17.07 -9.60
N TRP A 296 -14.10 -17.66 -8.44
CA TRP A 296 -14.69 -18.91 -7.99
C TRP A 296 -15.61 -18.64 -6.82
N ILE A 297 -16.86 -19.07 -6.95
CA ILE A 297 -17.86 -18.85 -5.92
C ILE A 297 -18.21 -20.18 -5.25
N LYS A 298 -18.39 -20.14 -3.93
CA LYS A 298 -18.89 -21.26 -3.14
C LYS A 298 -19.91 -20.81 -2.12
N GLY A 299 -21.11 -21.40 -2.15
CA GLY A 299 -22.19 -21.09 -1.21
C GLY A 299 -22.95 -19.79 -1.50
N ILE A 300 -22.54 -18.99 -2.48
CA ILE A 300 -23.20 -17.73 -2.85
C ILE A 300 -24.04 -17.89 -4.13
N ASN A 301 -25.27 -17.40 -4.11
CA ASN A 301 -26.07 -17.25 -5.32
C ASN A 301 -25.51 -16.11 -6.19
N LYS A 302 -25.40 -16.34 -7.51
CA LYS A 302 -24.83 -15.38 -8.47
C LYS A 302 -25.58 -14.03 -8.48
N GLU A 303 -26.88 -14.08 -8.22
CA GLU A 303 -27.76 -12.91 -8.16
C GLU A 303 -27.38 -11.97 -7.00
N ASN A 304 -26.80 -12.49 -5.91
CA ASN A 304 -26.44 -11.71 -4.74
C ASN A 304 -25.18 -10.84 -4.96
N LEU A 305 -24.38 -11.14 -5.99
CA LEU A 305 -23.13 -10.42 -6.33
C LEU A 305 -23.03 -10.20 -7.86
N PRO A 306 -23.70 -9.15 -8.38
CA PRO A 306 -23.78 -8.87 -9.82
C PRO A 306 -22.41 -8.73 -10.50
N PHE A 307 -21.41 -8.18 -9.80
CA PHE A 307 -20.02 -8.04 -10.27
C PHE A 307 -19.42 -9.36 -10.77
N CYS A 308 -19.80 -10.49 -10.16
CA CYS A 308 -19.24 -11.79 -10.52
C CYS A 308 -19.65 -12.26 -11.92
N THR A 309 -20.79 -11.77 -12.44
CA THR A 309 -21.33 -12.16 -13.76
C THR A 309 -20.46 -11.71 -14.92
N GLN A 310 -19.58 -10.72 -14.70
CA GLN A 310 -18.68 -10.17 -15.70
C GLN A 310 -17.46 -11.08 -15.98
N TYR A 311 -17.27 -12.15 -15.19
CA TYR A 311 -16.06 -12.98 -15.23
C TYR A 311 -16.34 -14.42 -15.70
N PRO A 312 -15.42 -15.03 -16.47
CA PRO A 312 -15.69 -16.25 -17.24
C PRO A 312 -15.76 -17.56 -16.43
N ALA A 313 -15.51 -17.57 -15.11
CA ALA A 313 -15.19 -18.79 -14.36
C ALA A 313 -15.98 -19.00 -13.05
N ILE A 314 -17.23 -18.53 -13.00
CA ILE A 314 -18.02 -18.29 -11.78
C ILE A 314 -18.23 -19.53 -10.88
N ASP A 315 -18.30 -20.73 -11.46
CA ASP A 315 -18.93 -21.88 -10.78
C ASP A 315 -18.14 -23.16 -10.99
N ARG A 316 -17.00 -23.29 -10.32
CA ARG A 316 -16.26 -24.54 -10.25
C ARG A 316 -16.22 -24.99 -8.80
N ASN A 317 -16.88 -26.11 -8.49
CA ASN A 317 -16.48 -26.96 -7.37
C ASN A 317 -15.08 -27.51 -7.68
N VAL A 318 -14.03 -26.72 -7.41
CA VAL A 318 -12.65 -27.01 -7.83
C VAL A 318 -12.04 -28.12 -6.98
N LYS A 319 -12.25 -29.38 -7.38
CA LYS A 319 -11.59 -30.51 -6.71
C LYS A 319 -10.06 -30.44 -6.83
N ARG A 320 -9.50 -30.06 -7.99
CA ARG A 320 -8.05 -29.88 -8.19
C ARG A 320 -7.78 -28.97 -9.37
N LEU A 321 -6.88 -28.01 -9.22
CA LEU A 321 -6.48 -27.11 -10.31
C LEU A 321 -5.01 -26.71 -10.19
N MET A 322 -4.32 -26.65 -11.32
CA MET A 322 -2.97 -26.07 -11.39
C MET A 322 -3.08 -24.64 -11.92
N ILE A 323 -2.50 -23.70 -11.17
CA ILE A 323 -2.42 -22.30 -11.55
C ILE A 323 -0.95 -22.01 -11.88
N GLY A 324 -0.67 -21.76 -13.16
CA GLY A 324 0.72 -21.65 -13.63
C GLY A 324 1.44 -23.00 -13.59
N LYS A 325 2.77 -22.98 -13.44
CA LYS A 325 3.58 -24.20 -13.51
C LYS A 325 3.64 -24.97 -12.18
N ASN A 326 3.63 -24.25 -11.05
CA ASN A 326 4.03 -24.85 -9.78
C ASN A 326 2.96 -24.75 -8.67
N LEU A 327 2.00 -23.84 -8.78
CA LEU A 327 0.98 -23.66 -7.74
C LEU A 327 -0.21 -24.59 -7.99
N ARG A 328 -0.54 -25.41 -6.99
CA ARG A 328 -1.66 -26.35 -7.06
C ARG A 328 -2.64 -26.05 -5.96
N ILE A 329 -3.92 -25.98 -6.32
CA ILE A 329 -5.03 -25.86 -5.38
C ILE A 329 -5.81 -27.18 -5.39
N HIS A 330 -6.11 -27.67 -4.20
CA HIS A 330 -7.01 -28.79 -3.97
C HIS A 330 -8.10 -28.34 -2.99
N SER A 331 -9.37 -28.56 -3.32
CA SER A 331 -10.46 -28.35 -2.36
C SER A 331 -11.16 -29.67 -2.05
N VAL A 332 -11.47 -29.86 -0.77
CA VAL A 332 -12.28 -30.98 -0.26
C VAL A 332 -13.27 -30.35 0.71
N GLY A 333 -14.55 -30.34 0.31
CA GLY A 333 -15.63 -29.65 1.02
C GLY A 333 -15.32 -28.18 1.25
N ASN A 334 -15.21 -27.79 2.52
CA ASN A 334 -14.87 -26.41 2.95
C ASN A 334 -13.38 -26.16 3.20
N SER A 335 -12.55 -27.19 3.05
CA SER A 335 -11.11 -27.08 3.30
C SER A 335 -10.33 -26.92 2.00
N TRP A 336 -9.27 -26.11 2.07
CA TRP A 336 -8.44 -25.77 0.92
C TRP A 336 -6.98 -26.13 1.19
N GLY A 337 -6.34 -26.80 0.23
CA GLY A 337 -4.91 -27.11 0.23
C GLY A 337 -4.24 -26.39 -0.92
N ILE A 338 -3.31 -25.49 -0.64
CA ILE A 338 -2.57 -24.74 -1.64
C ILE A 338 -1.11 -25.07 -1.47
N TYR A 339 -0.46 -25.56 -2.51
CA TYR A 339 0.92 -26.01 -2.38
C TYR A 339 1.74 -25.74 -3.62
N ASN A 340 3.03 -25.59 -3.39
CA ASN A 340 4.07 -25.38 -4.38
C ASN A 340 5.21 -26.35 -4.03
N HIS A 341 5.39 -27.37 -4.87
CA HIS A 341 6.31 -28.49 -4.61
C HIS A 341 6.08 -29.16 -3.24
N ASP A 342 7.03 -29.02 -2.32
CA ASP A 342 7.10 -29.65 -1.00
C ASP A 342 6.53 -28.78 0.14
N LYS A 343 6.17 -27.53 -0.17
CA LYS A 343 5.62 -26.54 0.76
C LYS A 343 4.16 -26.25 0.44
N GLY A 344 3.34 -26.13 1.47
CA GLY A 344 1.95 -25.74 1.27
C GLY A 344 1.25 -25.26 2.51
N ILE A 345 0.06 -24.75 2.26
CA ILE A 345 -0.84 -24.14 3.21
C ILE A 345 -2.10 -24.98 3.20
N MET A 346 -2.57 -25.29 4.39
CA MET A 346 -3.84 -25.95 4.58
C MET A 346 -4.77 -25.04 5.36
N ILE A 347 -5.87 -24.67 4.74
CA ILE A 347 -6.98 -23.95 5.38
C ILE A 347 -7.99 -25.03 5.76
N ASP A 348 -8.04 -25.38 7.04
CA ASP A 348 -8.94 -26.41 7.56
C ASP A 348 -10.23 -25.78 8.08
N ARG A 349 -11.35 -26.31 7.58
CA ARG A 349 -12.71 -25.98 8.04
C ARG A 349 -13.51 -27.25 8.35
N GLY A 350 -12.83 -28.30 8.84
CA GLY A 350 -13.45 -29.52 9.36
C GLY A 350 -13.17 -30.80 8.55
N GLU A 351 -12.49 -30.73 7.41
CA GLU A 351 -12.27 -31.88 6.49
C GLU A 351 -10.76 -32.20 6.26
N PHE A 352 -9.95 -32.09 7.32
CA PHE A 352 -8.48 -32.17 7.25
C PHE A 352 -7.88 -33.53 6.81
N VAL A 353 -8.39 -34.67 7.29
CA VAL A 353 -7.78 -36.01 7.04
C VAL A 353 -7.83 -36.38 5.55
N THR A 354 -8.96 -36.11 4.90
CA THR A 354 -9.20 -36.40 3.49
C THR A 354 -8.38 -35.49 2.57
N LEU A 355 -8.04 -34.30 3.04
CA LEU A 355 -7.25 -33.33 2.29
C LEU A 355 -5.76 -33.64 2.39
N LYS A 356 -5.22 -33.92 3.60
CA LYS A 356 -3.80 -34.28 3.79
C LYS A 356 -3.39 -35.50 2.99
N SER A 357 -4.20 -36.58 3.02
CA SER A 357 -3.91 -37.81 2.28
C SER A 357 -3.76 -37.61 0.76
N LYS A 358 -4.25 -36.49 0.23
CA LYS A 358 -4.19 -36.14 -1.20
C LYS A 358 -3.11 -35.11 -1.53
N LEU A 359 -2.38 -34.61 -0.53
CA LEU A 359 -1.39 -33.55 -0.64
C LEU A 359 0.03 -34.11 -0.42
N PRO A 360 0.94 -34.04 -1.42
CA PRO A 360 2.31 -34.49 -1.28
C PRO A 360 3.18 -33.37 -0.67
N ILE A 361 2.99 -33.01 0.59
CA ILE A 361 3.62 -31.85 1.23
C ILE A 361 4.35 -32.27 2.52
N ASN A 362 5.60 -31.81 2.68
CA ASN A 362 6.41 -32.04 3.88
C ASN A 362 6.38 -30.85 4.84
N HIS A 363 6.24 -29.63 4.31
CA HIS A 363 6.22 -28.39 5.07
C HIS A 363 4.83 -27.75 4.99
N ILE A 364 4.07 -27.79 6.09
CA ILE A 364 2.67 -27.37 6.12
C ILE A 364 2.49 -26.21 7.10
N VAL A 365 1.92 -25.12 6.62
CA VAL A 365 1.29 -24.09 7.46
C VAL A 365 -0.19 -24.41 7.55
N TRP A 366 -0.69 -24.62 8.76
CA TRP A 366 -2.10 -24.88 9.01
C TRP A 366 -2.80 -23.59 9.49
N ILE A 367 -3.83 -23.18 8.76
CA ILE A 367 -4.69 -22.06 9.13
C ILE A 367 -6.04 -22.65 9.55
N GLN A 368 -6.43 -22.38 10.79
CA GLN A 368 -7.67 -22.86 11.40
C GLN A 368 -8.64 -21.69 11.60
N ASP A 369 -9.84 -21.83 11.03
CA ASP A 369 -11.01 -21.01 11.32
C ASP A 369 -11.65 -21.55 12.63
N PHE A 370 -11.98 -20.70 13.61
CA PHE A 370 -12.55 -21.18 14.90
C PHE A 370 -13.97 -21.73 14.76
N TYR A 371 -14.64 -21.46 13.64
CA TYR A 371 -15.98 -21.95 13.38
C TYR A 371 -16.04 -23.49 13.41
N GLY A 372 -16.62 -24.05 14.48
CA GLY A 372 -16.74 -25.50 14.69
C GLY A 372 -15.48 -26.20 15.20
N PHE A 373 -14.46 -25.46 15.67
CA PHE A 373 -13.25 -26.04 16.22
C PHE A 373 -13.49 -26.63 17.62
N LYS A 374 -13.13 -27.91 17.80
CA LYS A 374 -13.12 -28.58 19.11
C LYS A 374 -11.68 -28.79 19.56
N PRO A 375 -11.25 -28.24 20.71
CA PRO A 375 -9.87 -28.35 21.19
C PRO A 375 -9.43 -29.79 21.45
N GLU A 376 -10.36 -30.69 21.79
CA GLU A 376 -10.11 -32.12 22.01
C GLU A 376 -9.45 -32.84 20.82
N ILE A 377 -9.68 -32.36 19.60
CA ILE A 377 -9.20 -32.99 18.35
C ILE A 377 -7.87 -32.37 17.90
N LEU A 378 -7.36 -31.34 18.61
CA LEU A 378 -6.17 -30.58 18.20
C LEU A 378 -4.91 -31.45 18.17
N ASP A 379 -4.66 -32.23 19.23
CA ASP A 379 -3.46 -33.09 19.31
C ASP A 379 -3.46 -34.17 18.23
N ASP A 380 -4.63 -34.75 17.93
CA ASP A 380 -4.77 -35.74 16.88
C ASP A 380 -4.62 -35.11 15.49
N LYS A 381 -5.09 -33.86 15.30
CA LYS A 381 -4.83 -33.07 14.09
C LYS A 381 -3.35 -32.75 13.92
N ILE A 382 -2.62 -32.44 14.99
CA ILE A 382 -1.18 -32.13 14.91
C ILE A 382 -0.37 -33.37 14.53
N LYS A 383 -0.65 -34.52 15.16
CA LYS A 383 -0.05 -35.83 14.76
C LYS A 383 -0.44 -36.20 13.33
N VAL A 384 -1.70 -35.93 12.99
CA VAL A 384 -2.31 -35.82 11.66
C VAL A 384 -1.37 -35.23 10.62
N LEU A 385 -1.23 -33.92 10.78
CA LEU A 385 -0.82 -32.94 9.79
C LEU A 385 0.66 -32.66 9.81
N HIS A 386 1.34 -32.88 10.95
CA HIS A 386 2.72 -32.44 11.15
C HIS A 386 2.95 -31.01 10.64
N PRO A 387 2.12 -30.02 11.07
CA PRO A 387 2.29 -28.64 10.65
C PRO A 387 3.56 -28.07 11.30
N GLU A 388 4.23 -27.15 10.63
CA GLU A 388 5.34 -26.39 11.22
C GLU A 388 4.80 -25.22 12.04
N VAL A 389 3.72 -24.61 11.55
CA VAL A 389 3.05 -23.45 12.12
C VAL A 389 1.55 -23.64 12.04
N ILE A 390 0.85 -23.28 13.12
CA ILE A 390 -0.61 -23.23 13.19
C ILE A 390 -1.02 -21.80 13.47
N VAL A 391 -1.94 -21.28 12.65
CA VAL A 391 -2.51 -19.93 12.80
C VAL A 391 -4.00 -20.06 13.06
N PHE A 392 -4.45 -19.54 14.19
CA PHE A 392 -5.87 -19.50 14.55
C PHE A 392 -6.43 -18.09 14.32
N MET A 393 -7.59 -18.05 13.67
CA MET A 393 -8.25 -16.83 13.20
C MET A 393 -9.64 -16.67 13.83
N GLU A 394 -9.78 -15.83 14.85
CA GLU A 394 -11.01 -15.11 15.25
C GLU A 394 -10.84 -14.45 16.63
N LYS A 395 -11.44 -13.26 16.79
CA LYS A 395 -11.38 -12.43 18.00
C LYS A 395 -12.60 -12.60 18.90
N GLU A 396 -13.74 -13.01 18.34
CA GLU A 396 -15.04 -13.05 19.06
C GLU A 396 -15.22 -14.27 19.97
N PHE A 397 -14.37 -15.29 19.87
CA PHE A 397 -14.46 -16.52 20.66
C PHE A 397 -13.18 -16.88 21.43
N ILE A 398 -12.25 -15.95 21.56
CA ILE A 398 -11.10 -16.16 22.47
C ILE A 398 -11.54 -15.71 23.88
N ASP A 399 -12.44 -16.48 24.49
CA ASP A 399 -12.62 -16.43 25.94
C ASP A 399 -11.27 -16.71 26.63
N GLU A 400 -11.02 -16.09 27.79
CA GLU A 400 -9.84 -16.41 28.61
C GLU A 400 -9.73 -17.91 28.89
N GLU A 401 -10.86 -18.61 28.92
CA GLU A 401 -10.95 -20.07 29.01
C GLU A 401 -10.28 -20.79 27.82
N TYR A 402 -10.41 -20.30 26.59
CA TYR A 402 -9.73 -20.86 25.41
C TYR A 402 -8.23 -20.57 25.41
N LYS A 403 -7.81 -19.40 25.87
CA LYS A 403 -6.37 -19.12 26.09
C LYS A 403 -5.79 -20.05 27.14
N ASN A 404 -6.53 -20.32 28.22
CA ASN A 404 -6.12 -21.25 29.28
C ASN A 404 -6.13 -22.71 28.79
N ILE A 405 -7.10 -23.14 27.99
CA ILE A 405 -7.10 -24.47 27.37
C ILE A 405 -5.91 -24.64 26.40
N LEU A 406 -5.60 -23.60 25.62
CA LEU A 406 -4.45 -23.60 24.72
C LEU A 406 -3.11 -23.47 25.48
N SER A 407 -3.05 -22.83 26.65
CA SER A 407 -1.81 -22.66 27.42
C SER A 407 -1.54 -23.78 28.42
N GLU A 408 -2.57 -24.36 29.04
CA GLU A 408 -2.48 -25.48 29.99
C GLU A 408 -2.52 -26.84 29.28
N GLY A 409 -3.17 -26.94 28.11
CA GLY A 409 -3.33 -28.20 27.37
C GLY A 409 -2.27 -28.50 26.30
N LEU A 410 -1.60 -27.48 25.74
CA LEU A 410 -0.66 -27.67 24.64
C LEU A 410 0.79 -27.78 25.13
N LYS A 411 1.47 -28.87 24.72
CA LYS A 411 2.93 -29.04 24.85
C LYS A 411 3.74 -28.16 23.88
N TYR A 412 3.19 -27.03 23.44
CA TYR A 412 3.78 -26.21 22.37
C TYR A 412 3.89 -24.75 22.80
N PRO A 413 5.02 -24.08 22.53
CA PRO A 413 5.22 -22.68 22.91
C PRO A 413 4.29 -21.76 22.11
N VAL A 414 3.39 -21.06 22.81
CA VAL A 414 2.59 -19.95 22.27
C VAL A 414 3.50 -18.71 22.19
N LEU A 415 3.78 -18.22 20.99
CA LEU A 415 4.84 -17.22 20.80
C LEU A 415 4.33 -15.77 20.72
N ASN A 416 3.10 -15.55 20.26
CA ASN A 416 2.57 -14.20 20.13
C ASN A 416 1.03 -14.18 20.11
N SER A 417 0.42 -13.37 20.99
CA SER A 417 -1.02 -13.06 20.99
C SER A 417 -1.25 -11.56 20.78
N LYS A 418 -0.54 -10.96 19.82
CA LYS A 418 -0.78 -9.56 19.43
C LYS A 418 -1.65 -9.54 18.19
N ASP A 419 -2.73 -8.76 18.28
CA ASP A 419 -3.64 -8.37 17.21
C ASP A 419 -4.35 -9.54 16.49
N GLY A 420 -5.44 -10.02 17.11
CA GLY A 420 -6.50 -10.80 16.42
C GLY A 420 -6.21 -12.26 16.05
N CYS A 421 -4.95 -12.71 16.11
CA CYS A 421 -4.53 -14.07 15.74
C CYS A 421 -3.71 -14.75 16.84
N ILE A 422 -3.79 -16.08 16.95
CA ILE A 422 -2.89 -16.91 17.78
C ILE A 422 -2.01 -17.74 16.86
N ILE A 423 -0.69 -17.65 17.03
CA ILE A 423 0.29 -18.43 16.28
C ILE A 423 0.96 -19.45 17.20
N LEU A 424 0.87 -20.73 16.85
CA LEU A 424 1.59 -21.83 17.49
C LEU A 424 2.69 -22.35 16.59
N TYR A 425 3.89 -22.53 17.14
CA TYR A 425 4.99 -23.20 16.47
C TYR A 425 5.12 -24.64 16.95
N CYS A 426 4.96 -25.59 16.03
CA CYS A 426 5.09 -27.02 16.31
C CYS A 426 6.54 -27.47 16.04
N TYR A 427 7.51 -26.86 16.71
CA TYR A 427 8.94 -27.07 16.41
C TYR A 427 9.54 -28.39 16.93
N HIS A 428 8.74 -29.31 17.48
CA HIS A 428 9.29 -30.43 18.26
C HIS A 428 9.81 -31.63 17.46
N HIS A 429 9.90 -31.57 16.12
CA HIS A 429 10.31 -32.73 15.31
C HIS A 429 11.58 -32.59 14.46
N TRP A 430 12.40 -31.56 14.69
CA TRP A 430 13.73 -31.48 14.05
C TRP A 430 14.90 -31.86 14.97
N SER A 431 14.65 -32.23 16.23
CA SER A 431 15.70 -32.68 17.17
C SER A 431 15.66 -34.19 17.50
N SER A 432 14.90 -34.98 16.75
CA SER A 432 14.88 -36.44 16.91
C SER A 432 14.63 -37.13 15.56
N GLY A 433 15.71 -37.27 14.80
CA GLY A 433 15.75 -37.99 13.52
C GLY A 433 17.10 -37.83 12.85
#